data_AF-A0A927Y5X9-F1
#
_entry.id   AF-A0A927Y5X9-F1
#
_cell.length_a   1.000
_cell.length_b   1.000
_cell.length_c   1.000
_cell.angle_alpha   90.00
_cell.angle_beta   90.00
_cell.angle_gamma   90.00
#
_symmetry.space_group_name_H-M   'P 1'
#
loop_
_entity.id
_entity.type
_entity.pdbx_description
1 polymer ?
#
loop_
_entity_poly.entity_id
_entity_poly.type
_entity_poly.pdbx_seq_one_letter_code
_entity_poly.pdbx_strand_id
1 'polypeptide(L)'
;MDSGFWGDLFDLDHDGELDPMERAMDFMAFEEMTKDEENDDEEDFDNLEEAGLDYEELLMMDAKERQEILEDAELDPDDYDF
;
A
#
# COMPACT_ATOMS: atom_id res chain seq x y z
N MET A 1 15.30 -8.20 25.01
CA MET A 1 16.01 -8.35 23.73
C MET A 1 14.95 -8.11 22.70
N ASP A 2 14.76 -6.84 22.35
CA ASP A 2 13.88 -6.44 21.27
C ASP A 2 14.73 -6.46 20.01
N SER A 3 14.92 -7.67 19.48
CA SER A 3 15.49 -7.91 18.17
C SER A 3 14.54 -7.32 17.12
N GLY A 4 15.05 -6.61 16.12
CA GLY A 4 14.26 -6.01 15.04
C GLY A 4 13.48 -7.04 14.22
N PHE A 5 12.84 -6.59 13.13
CA PHE A 5 12.05 -7.43 12.22
C PHE A 5 12.85 -8.61 11.67
N TRP A 6 14.15 -8.39 11.42
CA TRP A 6 15.05 -9.37 10.83
C TRP A 6 16.06 -9.97 11.83
N GLY A 7 15.85 -9.76 13.12
CA GLY A 7 16.77 -10.24 14.16
C GLY A 7 18.12 -9.50 14.14
N ASP A 8 19.21 -10.26 14.18
CA ASP A 8 20.60 -9.74 14.25
C ASP A 8 21.18 -9.41 12.86
N LEU A 9 20.36 -9.40 11.80
CA LEU A 9 20.84 -9.13 10.43
C LEU A 9 21.37 -7.70 10.24
N PHE A 10 20.85 -6.76 11.03
CA PHE A 10 21.22 -5.34 10.99
C PHE A 10 22.03 -4.87 12.19
N ASP A 11 22.41 -5.78 13.10
CA ASP A 11 23.34 -5.53 14.20
C ASP A 11 24.78 -5.55 13.66
N LEU A 12 25.29 -4.38 13.24
CA LEU A 12 26.56 -4.24 12.54
C LEU A 12 27.76 -4.28 13.50
N ASP A 13 27.54 -3.91 14.76
CA ASP A 13 28.58 -3.93 15.78
C ASP A 13 28.55 -5.18 16.67
N HIS A 14 27.55 -6.05 16.47
CA HIS A 14 27.35 -7.34 17.13
C HIS A 14 27.18 -7.21 18.65
N ASP A 15 26.59 -6.11 19.11
CA ASP A 15 26.35 -5.87 20.53
C ASP A 15 25.06 -6.55 21.04
N GLY A 16 24.25 -7.09 20.13
CA GLY A 16 22.99 -7.78 20.42
C GLY A 16 21.79 -6.85 20.64
N GLU A 17 21.96 -5.55 20.41
CA GLU A 17 20.91 -4.54 20.34
C GLU A 17 20.94 -3.88 18.95
N LEU A 18 19.89 -3.11 18.61
CA LEU A 18 19.89 -2.33 17.39
C LEU A 18 19.93 -0.85 17.76
N ASP A 19 21.00 -0.18 17.36
CA ASP A 19 21.11 1.25 17.50
C ASP A 19 20.03 1.97 16.66
N PRO A 20 19.72 3.25 16.92
CA PRO A 20 18.70 3.99 16.17
C PRO A 20 18.90 3.98 14.65
N MET A 21 20.16 3.92 14.19
CA MET A 21 20.50 3.82 12.77
C MET A 21 20.26 2.41 12.22
N GLU A 22 20.68 1.38 12.93
CA GLU A 22 20.51 -0.02 12.56
C GLU A 22 19.03 -0.42 12.54
N ARG A 23 18.29 0.04 13.56
CA ARG A 23 16.83 -0.10 13.61
C ARG A 23 16.12 0.62 12.47
N ALA A 24 16.66 1.76 12.01
CA ALA A 24 16.10 2.46 10.86
C ALA A 24 16.35 1.68 9.56
N MET A 25 17.50 1.02 9.41
CA MET A 25 17.77 0.14 8.27
C MET A 25 16.90 -1.11 8.29
N ASP A 26 16.74 -1.75 9.44
CA ASP A 26 15.85 -2.89 9.65
C ASP A 26 14.40 -2.54 9.28
N PHE A 27 13.92 -1.37 9.72
CA PHE A 27 12.59 -0.88 9.37
C PHE A 27 12.45 -0.55 7.88
N MET A 28 13.42 0.15 7.27
CA MET A 28 13.37 0.47 5.84
C MET A 28 13.39 -0.80 4.97
N ALA A 29 14.15 -1.82 5.38
CA ALA A 29 14.17 -3.09 4.68
C ALA A 29 12.84 -3.85 4.82
N PHE A 30 12.21 -3.78 5.99
CA PHE A 30 10.86 -4.31 6.19
C PHE A 30 9.83 -3.56 5.33
N GLU A 31 9.82 -2.23 5.39
CA GLU A 31 8.93 -1.36 4.60
C GLU A 31 9.06 -1.65 3.11
N GLU A 32 10.27 -1.77 2.56
CA GLU A 32 10.48 -2.12 1.15
C GLU A 32 9.91 -3.50 0.80
N MET A 33 10.05 -4.49 1.68
CA MET A 33 9.52 -5.84 1.42
C MET A 33 8.00 -5.92 1.56
N THR A 34 7.39 -5.18 2.48
CA THR A 34 5.93 -5.16 2.63
C THR A 34 5.25 -4.25 1.61
N LYS A 35 5.95 -3.24 1.09
CA LYS A 35 5.42 -2.36 0.05
C LYS A 35 5.11 -3.09 -1.26
N ASP A 36 5.85 -4.16 -1.59
CA ASP A 36 5.52 -5.03 -2.73
C ASP A 36 4.36 -6.00 -2.43
N GLU A 37 4.01 -6.23 -1.16
CA GLU A 37 2.95 -7.18 -0.72
C GLU A 37 1.62 -6.49 -0.33
N GLU A 38 1.63 -5.18 -0.03
CA GLU A 38 0.44 -4.38 0.33
C GLU A 38 -0.27 -3.69 -0.85
N ASN A 39 0.17 -3.91 -2.10
CA ASN A 39 -0.45 -3.27 -3.29
C ASN A 39 -1.71 -3.96 -3.84
N ASP A 40 -2.20 -5.04 -3.24
CA ASP A 40 -3.42 -5.70 -3.76
C ASP A 40 -4.74 -5.05 -3.29
N ASP A 41 -4.70 -4.10 -2.34
CA ASP A 41 -5.90 -3.41 -1.83
C ASP A 41 -5.83 -1.86 -1.93
N GLU A 42 -4.65 -1.26 -2.12
CA GLU A 42 -4.48 0.20 -2.31
C GLU A 42 -4.41 0.64 -3.79
N GLU A 43 -4.10 -0.27 -4.72
CA GLU A 43 -4.07 0.05 -6.16
C GLU A 43 -5.42 0.57 -6.66
N ASP A 44 -6.54 0.05 -6.16
CA ASP A 44 -7.87 0.50 -6.59
C ASP A 44 -8.14 1.97 -6.24
N PHE A 45 -7.78 2.39 -5.03
CA PHE A 45 -8.01 3.78 -4.62
C PHE A 45 -7.06 4.76 -5.33
N ASP A 46 -5.79 4.36 -5.53
CA ASP A 46 -4.80 5.13 -6.29
C ASP A 46 -5.17 5.22 -7.78
N ASN A 47 -5.74 4.17 -8.36
CA ASN A 47 -6.22 4.11 -9.74
C ASN A 47 -7.40 5.08 -9.99
N LEU A 48 -8.33 5.17 -9.04
CA LEU A 48 -9.40 6.17 -9.07
C LEU A 48 -8.85 7.60 -9.02
N GLU A 49 -7.91 7.88 -8.12
CA GLU A 49 -7.31 9.21 -8.00
C GLU A 49 -6.47 9.56 -9.25
N GLU A 50 -5.78 8.61 -9.86
CA GLU A 50 -5.06 8.77 -11.14
C GLU A 50 -6.02 9.08 -12.31
N ALA A 51 -7.18 8.42 -12.34
CA ALA A 51 -8.26 8.72 -13.28
C ALA A 51 -8.97 10.06 -12.99
N GLY A 52 -8.67 10.70 -11.84
CA GLY A 52 -9.32 11.92 -11.39
C GLY A 52 -10.77 11.69 -10.93
N LEU A 53 -11.09 10.47 -10.49
CA LEU A 53 -12.38 10.06 -9.99
C LEU A 53 -12.38 10.04 -8.47
N ASP A 54 -13.43 10.59 -7.87
CA ASP A 54 -13.62 10.59 -6.41
C ASP A 54 -14.51 9.39 -6.00
N TYR A 55 -14.01 8.55 -5.10
CA TYR A 55 -14.73 7.37 -4.63
C TYR A 55 -16.06 7.74 -3.93
N GLU A 56 -16.09 8.83 -3.16
CA GLU A 56 -17.32 9.31 -2.51
C GLU A 56 -18.37 9.76 -3.54
N GLU A 57 -17.96 10.35 -4.66
CA GLU A 57 -18.85 10.73 -5.76
C GLU A 57 -19.42 9.49 -6.47
N LEU A 58 -18.59 8.49 -6.78
CA LEU A 58 -19.00 7.23 -7.40
C LEU A 58 -19.97 6.41 -6.54
N LEU A 59 -19.84 6.48 -5.22
CA LEU A 59 -20.78 5.89 -4.24
C LEU A 59 -22.17 6.54 -4.28
N MET A 60 -22.25 7.83 -4.63
CA MET A 60 -23.51 8.56 -4.73
C MET A 60 -24.19 8.40 -6.10
N MET A 61 -23.48 7.88 -7.10
CA MET A 61 -23.98 7.63 -8.45
C MET A 61 -24.73 6.29 -8.57
N ASP A 62 -25.59 6.19 -9.58
CA ASP A 62 -26.25 4.93 -9.92
C ASP A 62 -25.24 3.92 -10.46
N ALA A 63 -25.43 2.63 -10.18
CA ALA A 63 -24.50 1.56 -10.58
C ALA A 63 -24.15 1.56 -12.09
N LYS A 64 -25.09 1.97 -12.95
CA LYS A 64 -24.84 2.10 -14.39
C LYS A 64 -23.92 3.27 -14.75
N GLU A 65 -24.11 4.40 -14.09
CA GLU A 65 -23.32 5.62 -14.34
C GLU A 65 -21.90 5.41 -13.81
N ARG A 66 -21.77 4.79 -12.64
CA ARG A 66 -20.51 4.34 -12.09
C ARG A 66 -19.74 3.43 -13.05
N GLN A 67 -20.42 2.41 -13.58
CA GLN A 67 -19.83 1.47 -14.54
C GLN A 67 -19.33 2.17 -15.81
N GLU A 68 -20.12 3.10 -16.36
CA GLU A 68 -19.75 3.86 -17.56
C GLU A 68 -18.52 4.75 -17.32
N ILE A 69 -18.40 5.36 -16.14
CA ILE A 69 -17.27 6.22 -15.77
C ILE A 69 -15.99 5.40 -15.54
N LEU A 70 -16.10 4.25 -14.88
CA LEU A 70 -14.96 3.34 -14.68
C LEU A 70 -14.46 2.79 -16.02
N GLU A 71 -15.37 2.37 -16.91
CA GLU A 71 -15.01 1.92 -18.26
C GLU A 71 -14.35 3.03 -19.11
N ASP A 72 -14.79 4.30 -18.99
CA ASP A 72 -14.17 5.44 -19.68
C ASP A 72 -12.76 5.76 -19.13
N ALA A 73 -12.53 5.46 -17.85
CA ALA A 73 -11.24 5.57 -17.17
C ALA A 73 -10.33 4.33 -17.37
N GLU A 74 -10.76 3.33 -18.14
CA GLU A 74 -10.07 2.04 -18.31
C GLU A 74 -9.92 1.24 -17.00
N LEU A 75 -10.83 1.43 -16.04
CA LEU A 75 -10.89 0.73 -14.75
C LEU A 75 -11.97 -0.36 -14.78
N ASP A 76 -11.72 -1.52 -14.14
CA ASP A 76 -12.72 -2.58 -14.05
C ASP A 76 -13.72 -2.26 -12.92
N PRO A 77 -15.02 -2.13 -13.20
CA PRO A 77 -16.04 -1.90 -12.18
C PRO A 77 -16.16 -3.04 -11.15
N ASP A 78 -15.72 -4.26 -11.47
CA ASP A 78 -15.74 -5.39 -10.55
C ASP A 78 -14.62 -5.33 -9.48
N ASP A 79 -13.58 -4.50 -9.68
CA ASP A 79 -12.48 -4.29 -8.72
C ASP A 79 -12.94 -3.48 -7.49
N TYR A 80 -14.08 -2.80 -7.59
CA TYR A 80 -14.56 -1.86 -6.58
C TYR A 80 -15.89 -2.28 -5.97
N ASP A 81 -15.93 -2.39 -4.63
CA ASP A 81 -17.14 -2.73 -3.90
C ASP A 81 -17.88 -1.44 -3.47
N PHE A 82 -18.80 -0.94 -4.32
CA PHE A 82 -19.66 0.22 -4.01
C PHE A 82 -21.16 0.01 -4.14
#